data_AF-A0A350LQP7-F1
#
_entry.id   AF-A0A350LQP7-F1
#
_cell.length_a   1.000
_cell.length_b   1.000
_cell.length_c   1.000
_cell.angle_alpha   90.00
_cell.angle_beta   90.00
_cell.angle_gamma   90.00
#
_symmetry.space_group_name_H-M   'P 1'
#
loop_
_entity.id
_entity.type
_entity.pdbx_description
1 polymer ?
#
loop_
_entity_poly.entity_id
_entity_poly.type
_entity_poly.pdbx_seq_one_letter_code
_entity_poly.pdbx_strand_id
1 'polypeptide(L)'
;MEWVKIIHILCVMGWMTSIFAVPRALIYWRREWDRLGEFGPLGDLTIRLYRFSLGLGVIAIATGLYLAHWLGWPGWTHLKLALVLALAAHYGWTGRLVLRARNGTFTESDRFLRIFNEVSVLGAIAVLWAVVVRPF
;
A
#
# COMPACT_ATOMS: atom_id res chain seq x y z
N MET A 1 -13.91 4.21 -21.57
CA MET A 1 -14.06 3.43 -20.31
C MET A 1 -12.96 2.39 -20.11
N GLU A 2 -12.59 1.64 -21.14
CA GLU A 2 -11.59 0.56 -21.04
C GLU A 2 -10.21 1.07 -20.62
N TRP A 3 -9.73 2.17 -21.23
CA TRP A 3 -8.45 2.79 -20.86
C TRP A 3 -8.39 3.22 -19.38
N VAL A 4 -9.49 3.77 -18.84
CA VAL A 4 -9.54 4.14 -17.41
C VAL A 4 -9.44 2.90 -16.53
N LYS A 5 -10.07 1.78 -16.92
CA LYS A 5 -9.91 0.50 -16.21
C LYS A 5 -8.49 -0.04 -16.30
N ILE A 6 -7.84 0.05 -17.47
CA ILE A 6 -6.44 -0.37 -17.65
C ILE A 6 -5.52 0.44 -16.74
N ILE A 7 -5.65 1.77 -16.76
CA ILE A 7 -4.87 2.68 -15.91
C ILE A 7 -5.15 2.39 -14.43
N HIS A 8 -6.42 2.24 -14.04
CA HIS A 8 -6.81 1.91 -12.67
C HIS A 8 -6.13 0.62 -12.19
N ILE A 9 -6.22 -0.45 -12.97
CA ILE A 9 -5.65 -1.75 -12.61
C ILE A 9 -4.12 -1.66 -12.52
N LEU A 10 -3.46 -1.01 -13.47
CA LEU A 10 -2.01 -0.78 -13.43
C LEU A 10 -1.59 -0.04 -12.15
N CYS A 11 -2.29 1.04 -11.82
CA CYS A 11 -2.02 1.84 -10.64
C CYS A 11 -2.30 1.05 -9.35
N VAL A 12 -3.36 0.25 -9.29
CA VAL A 12 -3.64 -0.63 -8.15
C VAL A 12 -2.50 -1.64 -7.99
N MET A 13 -2.08 -2.33 -9.04
CA MET A 13 -0.99 -3.31 -8.97
C MET A 13 0.30 -2.66 -8.46
N GLY A 14 0.68 -1.51 -9.02
CA GLY A 14 1.88 -0.80 -8.56
C GLY A 14 1.76 -0.21 -7.15
N TRP A 15 0.54 0.13 -6.71
CA TRP A 15 0.31 0.53 -5.32
C TRP A 15 0.47 -0.66 -4.35
N MET A 16 -0.11 -1.81 -4.71
CA MET A 16 -0.03 -3.04 -3.91
C MET A 16 1.41 -3.53 -3.72
N THR A 17 2.29 -3.31 -4.71
CA THR A 17 3.72 -3.65 -4.60
C THR A 17 4.35 -3.04 -3.35
N SER A 18 4.13 -1.74 -3.06
CA SER A 18 4.72 -1.10 -1.88
C SER A 18 4.01 -1.48 -0.60
N ILE A 19 2.68 -1.62 -0.63
CA ILE A 19 1.88 -2.09 0.51
C ILE A 19 2.43 -3.41 1.06
N PHE A 20 2.82 -4.35 0.18
CA PHE A 20 3.36 -5.66 0.57
C PHE A 20 4.89 -5.71 0.75
N ALA A 21 5.64 -4.86 0.05
CA ALA A 21 7.10 -4.93 0.08
C ALA A 21 7.70 -4.06 1.20
N VAL A 22 7.18 -2.86 1.43
CA VAL A 22 7.84 -1.87 2.30
C VAL A 22 7.91 -2.30 3.77
N PRO A 23 6.86 -2.85 4.40
CA PRO A 23 6.96 -3.32 5.78
C PRO A 23 8.08 -4.35 5.99
N ARG A 24 8.27 -5.25 5.02
CA ARG A 24 9.37 -6.22 5.04
C ARG A 24 10.71 -5.57 4.71
N ALA A 25 10.76 -4.64 3.76
CA ALA A 25 11.97 -3.90 3.42
C ALA A 25 12.52 -3.12 4.63
N LEU A 26 11.66 -2.61 5.51
CA LEU A 26 12.07 -1.97 6.77
C LEU A 26 12.85 -2.89 7.71
N ILE A 27 12.54 -4.20 7.74
CA ILE A 27 13.29 -5.19 8.53
C ILE A 27 14.72 -5.31 7.97
N TYR A 28 14.84 -5.44 6.66
CA TYR A 28 16.14 -5.56 6.00
C TYR A 28 16.93 -4.26 6.06
N TRP A 29 16.27 -3.11 5.97
CA TRP A 29 16.89 -1.80 6.09
C TRP A 29 17.43 -1.57 7.50
N ARG A 30 16.70 -1.99 8.54
CA ARG A 30 17.25 -2.00 9.90
C ARG A 30 18.56 -2.79 10.00
N ARG A 31 18.60 -4.00 9.42
CA ARG A 31 19.81 -4.84 9.43
C ARG A 31 20.97 -4.22 8.65
N GLU A 32 20.65 -3.53 7.54
CA GLU A 32 21.64 -2.76 6.78
C GLU A 32 22.18 -1.59 7.61
N TRP A 33 21.30 -0.85 8.28
CA TRP A 33 21.67 0.25 9.17
C TRP A 33 22.55 -0.22 10.33
N ASP A 34 22.17 -1.31 11.00
CA ASP A 34 22.95 -1.90 12.10
C ASP A 34 24.37 -2.33 11.64
N ARG A 35 24.52 -2.69 10.36
CA ARG A 35 25.80 -3.10 9.75
C ARG A 35 26.65 -1.92 9.27
N LEU A 36 26.03 -0.93 8.62
CA LEU A 36 26.73 0.20 8.01
C LEU A 36 26.92 1.37 8.97
N GLY A 37 26.03 1.53 9.96
CA GLY A 37 25.97 2.69 10.85
C GLY A 37 25.42 3.95 10.19
N GLU A 38 25.00 3.88 8.92
CA GLU A 38 24.54 5.02 8.13
C GLU A 38 23.43 4.64 7.13
N PHE A 39 22.92 5.66 6.44
CA PHE A 39 21.87 5.50 5.44
C PHE A 39 22.40 4.78 4.19
N GLY A 40 21.98 3.53 4.00
CA GLY A 40 22.44 2.69 2.91
C GLY A 40 21.50 2.63 1.69
N PRO A 41 21.91 1.87 0.64
CA PRO A 41 21.16 1.70 -0.60
C PRO A 41 19.76 1.12 -0.41
N LEU A 42 19.55 0.25 0.59
CA LEU A 42 18.24 -0.36 0.81
C LEU A 42 17.23 0.66 1.36
N GLY A 43 17.69 1.59 2.19
CA GLY A 43 16.86 2.70 2.67
C GLY A 43 16.42 3.62 1.54
N ASP A 44 17.36 3.96 0.66
CA ASP A 44 17.09 4.72 -0.55
C ASP A 44 16.05 4.03 -1.46
N LEU A 45 16.26 2.75 -1.77
CA LEU A 45 15.33 1.95 -2.56
C LEU A 45 13.94 1.91 -1.91
N THR A 46 13.87 1.71 -0.59
CA THR A 46 12.61 1.61 0.16
C THR A 46 11.82 2.92 0.09
N ILE A 47 12.49 4.07 0.25
CA ILE A 47 11.86 5.39 0.14
C ILE A 47 11.39 5.65 -1.30
N ARG A 48 12.22 5.35 -2.29
CA ARG A 48 11.85 5.54 -3.71
C ARG A 48 10.64 4.68 -4.08
N LEU A 49 10.63 3.42 -3.65
CA LEU A 49 9.51 2.51 -3.85
C LEU A 49 8.23 3.03 -3.18
N TYR A 50 8.33 3.48 -1.92
CA TYR A 50 7.19 4.08 -1.20
C TYR A 50 6.65 5.31 -1.94
N ARG A 51 7.50 6.26 -2.34
CA ARG A 51 7.06 7.49 -3.00
C ARG A 51 6.45 7.23 -4.38
N PHE A 52 7.06 6.36 -5.17
CA PHE A 52 6.55 5.98 -6.48
C PHE A 52 5.17 5.33 -6.37
N SER A 53 5.05 4.39 -5.44
CA SER A 53 3.82 3.64 -5.22
C SER A 53 2.71 4.49 -4.59
N LEU A 54 3.03 5.49 -3.77
CA LEU A 54 2.08 6.49 -3.29
C LEU A 54 1.45 7.26 -4.46
N GLY A 55 2.25 7.68 -5.44
CA GLY A 55 1.75 8.36 -6.64
C GLY A 55 0.76 7.48 -7.42
N LEU A 56 1.08 6.19 -7.59
CA LEU A 56 0.17 5.23 -8.20
C LEU A 56 -1.10 5.02 -7.36
N GLY A 57 -0.99 4.99 -6.03
CA GLY A 57 -2.15 4.88 -5.12
C GLY A 57 -3.13 6.05 -5.28
N VAL A 58 -2.64 7.28 -5.41
CA VAL A 58 -3.48 8.45 -5.66
C VAL A 58 -4.25 8.31 -6.99
N ILE A 59 -3.56 7.90 -8.06
CA ILE A 59 -4.19 7.68 -9.36
C ILE A 59 -5.20 6.53 -9.30
N ALA A 60 -4.87 5.45 -8.58
CA ALA A 60 -5.75 4.30 -8.37
C ALA A 60 -7.06 4.71 -7.66
N ILE A 61 -6.97 5.53 -6.62
CA ILE A 61 -8.16 6.04 -5.89
C ILE A 61 -8.97 6.95 -6.81
N ALA A 62 -8.36 7.93 -7.47
CA ALA A 62 -9.07 8.87 -8.35
C ALA A 62 -9.80 8.15 -9.49
N THR A 63 -9.11 7.23 -10.17
CA THR A 63 -9.72 6.41 -11.24
C THR A 63 -10.78 5.45 -10.70
N GLY A 64 -10.59 4.92 -9.49
CA GLY A 64 -11.57 4.06 -8.82
C GLY A 64 -12.87 4.78 -8.49
N LEU A 65 -12.78 6.01 -7.98
CA LEU A 65 -13.94 6.88 -7.71
C LEU A 65 -14.68 7.23 -9.00
N TYR A 66 -13.95 7.57 -10.06
CA TYR A 66 -14.53 7.83 -11.38
C TYR A 66 -15.29 6.60 -11.92
N LEU A 67 -14.71 5.40 -11.81
CA LEU A 67 -15.36 4.16 -12.24
C LEU A 67 -16.60 3.84 -11.40
N ALA A 68 -16.55 4.06 -10.08
CA ALA A 68 -17.71 3.85 -9.21
C ALA A 68 -18.86 4.82 -9.53
N HIS A 69 -18.54 6.08 -9.78
CA HIS A 69 -19.52 7.08 -10.23
C HIS A 69 -20.17 6.68 -11.55
N TRP A 70 -19.38 6.22 -12.53
CA TRP A 70 -19.91 5.78 -13.82
C TRP A 70 -20.79 4.53 -13.70
N LEU A 71 -20.54 3.66 -12.72
CA LEU A 71 -21.38 2.50 -12.41
C LEU A 71 -22.66 2.86 -11.63
N GLY A 72 -22.83 4.12 -11.23
CA GLY A 72 -23.98 4.57 -10.44
C GLY A 72 -23.90 4.19 -8.96
N TRP A 73 -22.68 3.96 -8.42
CA TRP A 73 -22.46 3.60 -7.02
C TRP A 73 -23.28 2.40 -6.54
N PRO A 74 -23.19 1.22 -7.21
CA PRO A 74 -23.82 0.00 -6.70
C PRO A 74 -23.23 -0.30 -5.32
N GLY A 75 -24.02 -0.91 -4.44
CA GLY A 75 -23.66 -0.94 -3.03
C GLY A 75 -22.26 -1.52 -2.78
N TRP A 76 -21.85 -2.59 -3.48
CA TRP A 76 -20.50 -3.18 -3.34
C TRP A 76 -19.35 -2.18 -3.51
N THR A 77 -19.56 -1.09 -4.25
CA THR A 77 -18.55 -0.03 -4.43
C THR A 77 -18.32 0.77 -3.15
N HIS A 78 -19.34 0.97 -2.31
CA HIS A 78 -19.18 1.61 -1.00
C HIS A 78 -18.38 0.71 -0.05
N LEU A 79 -18.67 -0.59 -0.02
CA LEU A 79 -17.87 -1.55 0.76
C LEU A 79 -16.42 -1.59 0.27
N LYS A 80 -16.21 -1.70 -1.05
CA LYS A 80 -14.87 -1.68 -1.64
C LYS A 80 -14.14 -0.38 -1.28
N LEU A 81 -14.81 0.77 -1.35
CA LEU A 81 -14.22 2.05 -1.01
C LEU A 81 -13.80 2.11 0.47
N ALA A 82 -14.64 1.64 1.40
CA ALA A 82 -14.32 1.56 2.81
C ALA A 82 -13.07 0.69 3.07
N LEU A 83 -12.97 -0.46 2.41
CA LEU A 83 -11.79 -1.35 2.49
C LEU A 83 -10.53 -0.70 1.91
N VAL A 84 -10.65 0.00 0.77
CA VAL A 84 -9.54 0.74 0.15
C VAL A 84 -9.07 1.89 1.05
N LEU A 85 -9.99 2.60 1.72
CA LEU A 85 -9.64 3.64 2.69
C LEU A 85 -8.91 3.08 3.91
N ALA A 86 -9.32 1.90 4.40
CA ALA A 86 -8.60 1.21 5.47
C ALA A 86 -7.17 0.82 5.03
N LEU A 87 -7.00 0.30 3.81
CA LEU A 87 -5.69 0.04 3.23
C LEU A 87 -4.87 1.32 3.04
N ALA A 88 -5.49 2.43 2.63
CA ALA A 88 -4.83 3.72 2.50
C ALA A 88 -4.34 4.25 3.85
N ALA A 89 -5.14 4.11 4.91
CA ALA A 89 -4.73 4.46 6.27
C ALA A 89 -3.56 3.60 6.75
N HIS A 90 -3.62 2.28 6.47
CA HIS A 90 -2.52 1.37 6.74
C HIS A 90 -1.25 1.77 5.97
N TYR A 91 -1.37 2.14 4.70
CA TYR A 91 -0.25 2.61 3.88
C TYR A 91 0.34 3.93 4.39
N GLY A 92 -0.50 4.86 4.86
CA GLY A 92 -0.06 6.07 5.55
C GLY A 92 0.70 5.78 6.83
N TRP A 93 0.31 4.74 7.58
CA TRP A 93 1.07 4.25 8.74
C TRP A 93 2.45 3.74 8.32
N THR A 94 2.55 2.98 7.22
CA THR A 94 3.84 2.58 6.64
C THR A 94 4.72 3.79 6.33
N GLY A 95 4.15 4.87 5.80
CA GLY A 95 4.86 6.13 5.59
C GLY A 95 5.48 6.72 6.85
N ARG A 96 4.77 6.64 7.99
CA ARG A 96 5.32 7.06 9.29
C ARG A 96 6.50 6.20 9.71
N LEU A 97 6.45 4.88 9.47
CA LEU A 97 7.56 3.97 9.76
C LEU A 97 8.77 4.27 8.86
N VAL A 98 8.55 4.53 7.57
CA VAL A 98 9.61 4.91 6.61
C VAL A 98 10.28 6.22 7.00
N LEU A 99 9.50 7.23 7.41
CA LEU A 99 10.06 8.52 7.84
C LEU A 99 10.90 8.39 9.12
N ARG A 100 10.50 7.53 10.06
CA ARG A 100 11.27 7.24 11.27
C ARG A 100 12.55 6.47 10.96
N ALA A 101 12.46 5.46 10.09
CA ALA A 101 13.61 4.68 9.62
C ALA A 101 14.65 5.56 8.90
N ARG A 102 14.19 6.56 8.14
CA ARG A 102 15.08 7.56 7.51
C ARG A 102 15.93 8.32 8.54
N ASN A 103 15.42 8.53 9.74
CA ASN A 103 16.14 9.17 10.85
C ASN A 103 16.91 8.16 11.71
N GLY A 104 17.14 6.94 11.21
CA GLY A 104 17.84 5.87 11.95
C GLY A 104 17.04 5.29 13.12
N THR A 105 15.73 5.58 13.22
CA THR A 105 14.90 5.14 14.35
C THR A 105 14.06 3.93 13.96
N PHE A 106 14.40 2.76 14.52
CA PHE A 106 13.69 1.50 14.30
C PHE A 106 13.13 0.95 15.63
N THR A 107 11.90 1.33 15.99
CA THR A 107 11.28 0.87 17.26
C THR A 107 10.51 -0.44 17.13
N GLU A 108 10.04 -0.76 15.92
CA GLU A 108 9.19 -1.91 15.73
C GLU A 108 9.99 -3.20 15.66
N SER A 109 9.44 -4.27 16.24
CA SER A 109 10.04 -5.60 16.16
C SER A 109 9.85 -6.24 14.78
N ASP A 110 10.75 -7.14 14.40
CA ASP A 110 10.62 -7.95 13.17
C ASP A 110 9.27 -8.68 13.10
N ARG A 111 8.78 -9.19 14.24
CA ARG A 111 7.49 -9.87 14.33
C ARG A 111 6.33 -8.91 14.07
N PHE A 112 6.37 -7.71 14.65
CA PHE A 112 5.35 -6.69 14.40
C PHE A 112 5.27 -6.35 12.90
N LEU A 113 6.40 -6.08 12.25
CA LEU A 113 6.42 -5.70 10.83
C LEU A 113 5.93 -6.83 9.91
N ARG A 114 6.14 -8.10 10.27
CA ARG A 114 5.59 -9.26 9.56
C ARG A 114 4.07 -9.34 9.68
N ILE A 115 3.55 -9.24 10.91
CA ILE A 115 2.10 -9.27 11.16
C ILE A 115 1.42 -8.06 10.49
N PHE A 116 2.03 -6.89 10.59
CA PHE A 116 1.57 -5.67 9.94
C PHE A 116 1.44 -5.87 8.41
N ASN A 117 2.41 -6.55 7.79
CA ASN A 117 2.31 -6.91 6.38
C ASN A 117 1.18 -7.92 6.09
N GLU A 118 0.94 -8.90 6.97
CA GLU A 118 -0.14 -9.89 6.80
C GLU A 118 -1.52 -9.22 6.84
N VAL A 119 -1.70 -8.19 7.69
CA VAL A 119 -2.93 -7.38 7.71
C VAL A 119 -3.21 -6.76 6.33
N SER A 120 -2.17 -6.28 5.64
CA SER A 120 -2.31 -5.78 4.27
C SER A 120 -2.79 -6.84 3.29
N VAL A 121 -2.30 -8.08 3.42
CA VAL A 121 -2.72 -9.21 2.57
C VAL A 121 -4.20 -9.52 2.80
N LEU A 122 -4.64 -9.57 4.05
CA LEU A 122 -6.05 -9.77 4.39
C LEU A 122 -6.94 -8.65 3.83
N GLY A 123 -6.49 -7.39 3.94
CA GLY A 123 -7.20 -6.26 3.34
C GLY A 123 -7.31 -6.37 1.82
N ALA A 124 -6.24 -6.81 1.14
CA ALA A 124 -6.26 -7.04 -0.30
C ALA A 124 -7.24 -8.15 -0.70
N ILE A 125 -7.26 -9.25 0.05
CA ILE A 125 -8.22 -10.35 -0.16
C ILE A 125 -9.66 -9.84 0.00
N ALA A 126 -9.94 -9.03 1.02
CA ALA A 126 -11.27 -8.45 1.22
C ALA A 126 -11.69 -7.53 0.06
N VAL A 127 -10.77 -6.69 -0.46
CA VAL A 127 -11.02 -5.84 -1.63
C VAL A 127 -11.29 -6.68 -2.88
N LEU A 128 -10.52 -7.75 -3.09
CA LEU A 128 -10.71 -8.67 -4.22
C LEU A 128 -12.06 -9.39 -4.12
N TRP A 129 -12.41 -9.88 -2.93
CA TRP A 129 -13.71 -10.48 -2.70
C TRP A 129 -14.86 -9.51 -3.03
N ALA A 130 -14.78 -8.27 -2.56
CA ALA A 130 -15.81 -7.26 -2.84
C ALA A 130 -15.99 -6.96 -4.34
N VAL A 131 -14.90 -6.93 -5.14
CA VAL A 131 -14.99 -6.63 -6.57
C VAL A 131 -15.39 -7.84 -7.44
N VAL A 132 -15.04 -9.05 -6.99
CA VAL A 132 -15.33 -10.31 -7.70
C VAL A 132 -16.75 -10.77 -7.41
N VAL A 133 -17.11 -10.87 -6.12
CA VAL A 133 -18.42 -11.35 -5.69
C VAL A 133 -19.49 -10.29 -5.89
N ARG A 134 -19.12 -9.00 -5.78
CA ARG A 134 -20.04 -7.86 -5.88
C ARG A 134 -21.27 -8.09 -4.99
N PRO A 135 -21.04 -8.29 -3.68
CA PRO A 135 -22.16 -8.46 -2.77
C PRO A 135 -22.99 -7.17 -2.84
N PHE A 136 -24.31 -7.27 -3.03
CA PHE A 136 -25.28 -6.16 -3.12
C PHE A 136 -25.14 -5.15 -4.29
#